data_AF-A0A358NGV3-F1
#
_entry.id   AF-A0A358NGV3-F1
#
_cell.length_a   1.000
_cell.length_b   1.000
_cell.length_c   1.000
_cell.angle_alpha   90.00
_cell.angle_beta   90.00
_cell.angle_gamma   90.00
#
_symmetry.space_group_name_H-M   'P 1'
#
loop_
_entity.id
_entity.type
_entity.pdbx_description
1 polymer ?
#
loop_
_entity_poly.entity_id
_entity_poly.type
_entity_poly.pdbx_seq_one_letter_code
_entity_poly.pdbx_strand_id
1 'polypeptide(L)' 'MLKNSGLGIAMKNGTKETAEAAMKVSRYDNNDSGIYHELLEIFRFV' A
#
# COMPACT_ATOMS: atom_id res chain seq x y z
N MET A 1 10.19 -4.43 -7.37
CA MET A 1 9.70 -4.82 -6.03
C MET A 1 8.21 -5.12 -6.08
N LEU A 2 7.32 -4.12 -6.22
CA LEU A 2 5.86 -4.30 -6.16
C LEU A 2 5.30 -5.50 -6.98
N LYS A 3 5.61 -5.57 -8.28
CA LYS A 3 5.11 -6.65 -9.17
C LYS A 3 5.55 -8.06 -8.79
N ASN A 4 6.67 -8.20 -8.09
CA ASN A 4 7.26 -9.50 -7.74
C ASN A 4 7.06 -9.86 -6.27
N SER A 5 6.39 -9.00 -5.50
CA SER A 5 6.03 -9.27 -4.10
C SER A 5 4.74 -10.07 -4.04
N GLY A 6 4.62 -11.00 -3.08
CA GLY A 6 3.36 -11.71 -2.82
C GLY A 6 2.19 -10.77 -2.45
N LEU A 7 2.51 -9.61 -1.86
CA LEU A 7 1.58 -8.50 -1.64
C LEU A 7 2.32 -7.17 -1.88
N GLY A 8 2.15 -6.59 -3.06
CA GLY A 8 2.66 -5.26 -3.39
C GLY A 8 1.59 -4.20 -3.15
N ILE A 9 1.88 -3.20 -2.32
CA ILE A 9 0.95 -2.10 -2.00
C ILE A 9 1.59 -0.77 -2.40
N ALA A 10 0.87 0.03 -3.18
CA ALA A 10 1.23 1.42 -3.48
C ALA A 10 0.41 2.39 -2.62
N MET A 11 0.99 3.54 -2.27
CA MET A 11 0.26 4.61 -1.57
C MET A 11 -0.64 5.38 -2.55
N LYS A 12 -1.74 6.01 -2.07
CA LYS A 12 -2.65 6.79 -2.95
C LYS A 12 -1.95 7.93 -3.70
N ASN A 13 -0.89 8.49 -3.10
CA ASN A 13 -0.08 9.55 -3.71
C ASN A 13 1.18 9.01 -4.40
N GLY A 14 1.28 7.69 -4.59
CA GLY A 14 2.32 7.09 -5.40
C GLY A 14 2.19 7.50 -6.87
N THR A 15 3.29 7.39 -7.60
CA THR A 15 3.29 7.58 -9.06
C THR A 15 2.31 6.63 -9.76
N LYS A 16 1.87 7.00 -10.96
CA LYS A 16 0.97 6.17 -11.77
C LYS A 16 1.57 4.77 -12.00
N GLU A 17 2.86 4.72 -12.31
CA GLU A 17 3.62 3.50 -12.54
C GLU A 17 3.62 2.58 -11.31
N THR A 18 3.71 3.16 -10.10
CA THR A 18 3.62 2.37 -8.86
C THR A 18 2.21 1.85 -8.59
N ALA A 19 1.17 2.63 -8.90
CA ALA A 19 -0.22 2.20 -8.74
C ALA A 19 -0.55 1.05 -9.70
N GLU A 20 -0.10 1.12 -10.95
CA GLU A 20 -0.27 0.06 -11.96
C GLU A 20 0.55 -1.20 -11.64
N ALA A 21 1.67 -1.05 -10.93
CA ALA A 21 2.53 -2.16 -10.53
C ALA A 21 2.09 -2.88 -9.25
N ALA A 22 1.19 -2.28 -8.47
CA ALA A 22 0.76 -2.80 -7.17
C ALA A 22 -0.49 -3.68 -7.29
N MET A 23 -0.61 -4.63 -6.35
CA MET A 23 -1.82 -5.45 -6.21
C MET A 23 -2.94 -4.69 -5.50
N LYS A 24 -2.57 -3.77 -4.59
CA LYS A 24 -3.49 -2.88 -3.87
C LYS A 24 -2.94 -1.46 -3.89
N VAL A 25 -3.82 -0.49 -4.06
CA VAL A 25 -3.53 0.92 -3.75
C VAL A 25 -4.15 1.23 -2.40
N SER A 26 -3.33 1.67 -1.45
CA SER A 26 -3.75 2.10 -0.12
C SER A 26 -4.73 3.26 -0.22
N ARG A 27 -5.72 3.28 0.67
CA ARG A 27 -6.67 4.40 0.82
C ARG A 27 -6.04 5.64 1.46
N TYR A 28 -4.88 5.47 2.07
CA TYR A 28 -4.11 6.47 2.78
C TYR A 28 -2.82 6.78 2.01
N ASP A 29 -2.29 7.99 2.17
CA ASP A 29 -0.93 8.33 1.72
C ASP A 29 0.06 8.26 2.88
N ASN A 30 1.29 8.67 2.63
CA ASN A 30 2.33 8.75 3.64
C ASN A 30 2.12 9.87 4.68
N ASN A 31 1.33 10.90 4.38
CA ASN A 31 0.97 11.96 5.34
C ASN A 31 -0.19 11.50 6.26
N ASP A 32 -1.01 10.56 5.79
CA ASP A 32 -2.09 9.92 6.55
C ASP A 32 -1.66 8.57 7.18
N SER A 33 -0.37 8.39 7.48
CA SER A 33 0.17 7.17 8.12
C SER A 33 -0.21 5.86 7.41
N GLY A 34 -0.28 5.84 6.08
CA GLY A 34 -0.88 4.71 5.38
C GLY A 34 -0.17 3.36 5.53
N ILE A 35 1.13 3.33 5.84
CA ILE A 35 1.81 2.07 6.20
C ILE A 35 1.17 1.47 7.46
N TYR A 36 0.90 2.28 8.49
CA TYR A 36 0.27 1.82 9.73
C TYR A 36 -1.11 1.23 9.45
N HIS A 37 -1.96 1.93 8.69
CA HIS A 37 -3.30 1.46 8.38
C HIS A 37 -3.30 0.16 7.56
N GLU A 38 -2.43 0.05 6.56
CA GLU A 38 -2.33 -1.16 5.74
C GLU A 38 -1.83 -2.35 6.57
N LEU A 39 -0.83 -2.15 7.43
CA LEU A 39 -0.34 -3.21 8.33
C LEU A 39 -1.41 -3.63 9.36
N LEU A 40 -2.15 -2.68 9.92
CA LEU A 40 -3.25 -2.96 10.85
C LEU A 40 -4.34 -3.81 10.17
N GLU A 41 -4.70 -3.49 8.92
CA GLU A 41 -5.71 -4.22 8.14
C GLU A 41 -5.23 -5.66 7.80
N ILE A 42 -3.97 -5.81 7.39
CA ILE A 42 -3.38 -7.10 7.00
C ILE A 42 -3.23 -8.03 8.21
N PHE A 43 -2.65 -7.53 9.30
CA PHE A 43 -2.28 -8.35 10.45
C PHE A 43 -3.35 -8.37 11.54
N ARG A 44 -4.43 -7.59 11.40
CA ARG A 44 -5.53 -7.46 12.37
C ARG A 44 -5.00 -7.24 13.79
N PHE A 45 -4.05 -6.31 13.96
CA PHE A 45 -3.63 -5.91 15.30
C PHE A 45 -4.84 -5.30 16.01
N VAL A 46 -5.36 -6.03 17.00
CA VAL A 46 -6.41 -5.61 17.94
C VAL A 46 -5.76 -4.90 19.12
#